data_AF-A0A1M5K1L4-F1
#
_entry.id   AF-A0A1M5K1L4-F1
#
_cell.length_a   1.000
_cell.length_b   1.000
_cell.length_c   1.000
_cell.angle_alpha   90.00
_cell.angle_beta   90.00
_cell.angle_gamma   90.00
#
_symmetry.space_group_name_H-M   'P 1'
#
loop_
_entity.id
_entity.type
_entity.pdbx_description
1 polymer ?
#
loop_
_entity_poly.entity_id
_entity_poly.type
_entity_poly.pdbx_seq_one_letter_code
_entity_poly.pdbx_strand_id
1 'polypeptide(L)'
;MPEPAVLPPSATARTGRASAAVLAPALALALLPALLAAPARAEETGAPSVRCQVTDPRLAELSGLVDVGERMLAIPDGGDQVSVAVLDGGCQVVDVTTAPLDPYDPEDLGVGADGTVWLADTGDNNATRATVALIALRPDGGTALYRLTYPDGPHDAEALLVAPDGTPYIVTKEVLGASHVYRPAAPLVDGGTVALADVGTVTFTLTGTPGGPVGRAGQLLVTGGAVARDGSRIALRTYTDAYVWPLAGSDVPAALAGEPVRVALPDAPQGEAVSFTADGGALLVAGEGLPGDVTLVPVPAETAAPATPASTAAGPSGLLDGGDDGTPPLAAGLLAAAVATLLVWLAGRLRWRRSPDQPPAA
;
A
#
# COMPACT_ATOMS: atom_id res chain seq x y z
N MET A 1 -5.32 10.79 -77.90
CA MET A 1 -5.00 12.03 -78.64
C MET A 1 -5.79 12.00 -79.94
N PRO A 2 -6.38 13.12 -80.42
CA PRO A 2 -6.54 14.43 -79.78
C PRO A 2 -8.00 14.98 -79.94
N GLU A 3 -8.50 15.79 -79.00
CA GLU A 3 -8.75 17.25 -79.13
C GLU A 3 -10.04 17.67 -79.88
N PRO A 4 -10.51 18.92 -79.78
CA PRO A 4 -10.50 19.86 -78.65
C PRO A 4 -11.82 20.68 -78.57
N ALA A 5 -11.74 21.79 -77.83
CA ALA A 5 -12.40 23.08 -78.08
C ALA A 5 -13.75 23.32 -77.36
N VAL A 6 -14.11 24.52 -76.91
CA VAL A 6 -13.50 25.87 -76.78
C VAL A 6 -14.48 26.64 -75.86
N LEU A 7 -13.99 27.59 -75.07
CA LEU A 7 -14.79 28.48 -74.20
C LEU A 7 -15.47 29.64 -75.00
N PRO A 8 -16.09 30.63 -74.31
CA PRO A 8 -17.52 30.92 -74.14
C PRO A 8 -17.95 32.10 -75.09
N PRO A 9 -19.11 32.79 -74.96
CA PRO A 9 -19.24 33.88 -73.98
C PRO A 9 -20.69 34.30 -73.55
N SER A 10 -20.74 35.07 -72.46
CA SER A 10 -21.47 36.32 -72.19
C SER A 10 -22.89 36.62 -72.72
N ALA A 11 -23.78 36.83 -71.74
CA ALA A 11 -24.71 37.97 -71.57
C ALA A 11 -25.72 38.33 -72.70
N THR A 12 -27.02 38.33 -72.36
CA THR A 12 -27.80 39.58 -72.23
C THR A 12 -29.26 39.31 -71.82
N ALA A 13 -29.67 40.07 -70.79
CA ALA A 13 -30.94 40.74 -70.52
C ALA A 13 -32.28 40.29 -71.14
N ARG A 14 -33.29 40.44 -70.26
CA ARG A 14 -34.65 41.03 -70.43
C ARG A 14 -35.88 40.09 -70.35
N THR A 15 -36.56 40.29 -69.21
CA THR A 15 -38.00 40.56 -69.05
C THR A 15 -39.02 39.49 -69.44
N GLY A 16 -39.76 39.04 -68.42
CA GLY A 16 -41.07 38.42 -68.56
C GLY A 16 -41.76 38.30 -67.21
N ARG A 17 -42.66 39.24 -66.91
CA ARG A 17 -43.63 39.13 -65.80
C ARG A 17 -44.63 38.02 -66.14
N ALA A 18 -44.95 37.17 -65.16
CA ALA A 18 -46.31 37.05 -64.60
C ALA A 18 -46.53 35.68 -63.92
N SER A 19 -46.90 35.77 -62.64
CA SER A 19 -47.96 35.02 -61.97
C SER A 19 -47.82 33.50 -61.71
N ALA A 20 -47.65 33.24 -60.42
CA ALA A 20 -48.48 32.35 -59.61
C ALA A 20 -48.27 30.82 -59.72
N ALA A 21 -47.53 30.29 -58.75
CA ALA A 21 -47.90 29.08 -58.01
C ALA A 21 -47.14 29.07 -56.67
N VAL A 22 -47.83 29.41 -55.58
CA VAL A 22 -47.32 29.19 -54.22
C VAL A 22 -47.46 27.69 -53.95
N LEU A 23 -46.39 26.92 -54.16
CA LEU A 23 -46.24 25.60 -53.55
C LEU A 23 -45.60 25.80 -52.17
N ALA A 24 -46.41 25.64 -51.12
CA ALA A 24 -45.90 25.44 -49.77
C ALA A 24 -45.35 24.00 -49.66
N PRO A 25 -44.09 23.79 -49.23
CA PRO A 25 -43.63 22.46 -48.86
C PRO A 25 -44.14 22.14 -47.45
N ALA A 26 -44.98 21.11 -47.33
CA ALA A 26 -45.34 20.52 -46.05
C ALA A 26 -44.11 19.79 -45.49
N LEU A 27 -43.34 20.49 -44.64
CA LEU A 27 -42.23 19.92 -43.89
C LEU A 27 -42.82 19.12 -42.72
N ALA A 28 -42.87 17.80 -42.85
CA ALA A 28 -43.22 16.89 -41.76
C ALA A 28 -42.09 16.90 -40.73
N LEU A 29 -42.27 17.68 -39.66
CA LEU A 29 -41.35 17.74 -38.53
C LEU A 29 -41.60 16.52 -37.64
N ALA A 30 -40.80 15.47 -37.81
CA ALA A 30 -40.75 14.35 -36.89
C ALA A 30 -40.14 14.83 -35.55
N LEU A 31 -40.98 15.03 -34.54
CA LEU A 31 -40.52 15.24 -33.17
C LEU A 31 -39.97 13.91 -32.63
N LEU A 32 -38.66 13.72 -32.69
CA LEU A 32 -38.00 12.77 -31.81
C LEU A 32 -37.97 13.38 -30.39
N PRO A 33 -38.45 12.67 -29.35
CA PRO A 33 -38.18 13.08 -27.99
C PRO A 33 -36.68 12.86 -27.73
N ALA A 34 -35.94 13.95 -27.67
CA ALA A 34 -34.59 13.93 -27.13
C ALA A 34 -34.70 13.57 -25.64
N LEU A 35 -34.48 12.29 -25.31
CA LEU A 35 -34.15 11.91 -23.94
C LEU A 35 -32.82 12.60 -23.61
N LEU A 36 -32.91 13.75 -22.95
CA LEU A 36 -31.80 14.35 -22.23
C LEU A 36 -31.39 13.34 -21.15
N ALA A 37 -30.37 12.53 -21.43
CA ALA A 37 -29.65 11.83 -20.40
C ALA A 37 -29.15 12.89 -19.41
N ALA A 38 -29.71 12.91 -18.20
CA ALA A 38 -29.17 13.74 -17.14
C ALA A 38 -27.69 13.38 -16.98
N PRO A 39 -26.78 14.36 -16.81
CA PRO A 39 -25.40 14.04 -16.53
C PRO A 39 -25.39 13.22 -15.23
N ALA A 40 -24.83 12.01 -15.30
CA ALA A 40 -24.52 11.24 -14.11
C ALA A 40 -23.65 12.16 -13.24
N ARG A 41 -24.16 12.54 -12.07
CA ARG A 41 -23.32 13.24 -11.09
C ARG A 41 -22.28 12.23 -10.66
N ALA A 42 -21.00 12.52 -10.95
CA ALA A 42 -19.92 11.87 -10.23
C ALA A 42 -20.20 12.09 -8.74
N GLU A 43 -20.41 11.02 -7.99
CA GLU A 43 -20.40 11.12 -6.54
C GLU A 43 -19.02 11.65 -6.16
N GLU A 44 -18.99 12.83 -5.54
CA GLU A 44 -17.77 13.41 -5.03
C GLU A 44 -17.26 12.47 -3.94
N THR A 45 -16.16 11.76 -4.21
CA THR A 45 -15.49 10.93 -3.21
C THR A 45 -15.25 11.78 -1.97
N GLY A 46 -15.70 11.29 -0.81
CA GLY A 46 -15.57 12.02 0.44
C GLY A 46 -14.13 12.43 0.74
N ALA A 47 -13.96 13.50 1.51
CA ALA A 47 -12.64 13.90 1.98
C ALA A 47 -12.10 12.90 3.03
N PRO A 48 -10.76 12.74 3.14
CA PRO A 48 -10.18 11.99 4.24
C PRO A 48 -10.64 12.51 5.62
N SER A 49 -10.80 11.59 6.56
CA SER A 49 -11.23 11.93 7.93
C SER A 49 -10.53 11.05 8.96
N VAL A 50 -10.00 11.67 10.02
CA VAL A 50 -9.41 10.94 11.15
C VAL A 50 -10.48 10.07 11.81
N ARG A 51 -10.22 8.76 11.89
CA ARG A 51 -11.12 7.77 12.51
C ARG A 51 -10.87 7.69 14.02
N CYS A 52 -9.62 7.55 14.41
CA CYS A 52 -9.17 7.53 15.79
C CYS A 52 -7.67 7.85 15.88
N GLN A 53 -7.15 7.95 17.10
CA GLN A 53 -5.74 8.25 17.35
C GLN A 53 -5.09 7.14 18.19
N VAL A 54 -3.95 6.65 17.72
CA VAL A 54 -3.08 5.76 18.46
C VAL A 54 -2.26 6.61 19.44
N THR A 55 -2.28 6.22 20.71
CA THR A 55 -1.52 6.90 21.78
C THR A 55 -0.61 5.95 22.55
N ASP A 56 -0.66 4.65 22.24
CA ASP A 56 0.14 3.65 22.93
C ASP A 56 1.60 3.78 22.49
N PRO A 57 2.56 3.96 23.44
CA PRO A 57 3.97 4.15 23.10
C PRO A 57 4.61 2.95 22.39
N ARG A 58 4.01 1.77 22.46
CA ARG A 58 4.49 0.57 21.73
C ARG A 58 4.24 0.64 20.23
N LEU A 59 3.41 1.58 19.79
CA LEU A 59 3.07 1.82 18.38
C LEU A 59 3.56 3.22 17.95
N ALA A 60 4.63 3.72 18.56
CA ALA A 60 5.22 5.00 18.16
C ALA A 60 5.78 4.98 16.74
N GLU A 61 6.21 3.81 16.29
CA GLU A 61 6.75 3.54 14.95
C GLU A 61 5.78 2.61 14.21
N LEU A 62 4.48 2.92 14.15
CA LEU A 62 3.48 2.03 13.54
C LEU A 62 3.74 1.86 12.04
N SER A 63 4.18 0.65 11.65
CA SER A 63 4.56 0.33 10.26
C SER A 63 3.47 -0.47 9.51
N GLY A 64 2.82 -1.43 10.18
CA GLY A 64 1.75 -2.26 9.57
C GLY A 64 0.37 -2.09 10.22
N LEU A 65 -0.71 -2.19 9.43
CA LEU A 65 -2.11 -2.14 9.90
C LEU A 65 -3.05 -3.04 9.07
N VAL A 66 -3.93 -3.81 9.74
CA VAL A 66 -5.03 -4.53 9.07
C VAL A 66 -6.37 -4.29 9.78
N ASP A 67 -7.38 -3.81 9.06
CA ASP A 67 -8.76 -3.77 9.57
C ASP A 67 -9.42 -5.15 9.47
N VAL A 68 -9.84 -5.70 10.60
CA VAL A 68 -10.55 -6.98 10.69
C VAL A 68 -12.02 -6.79 11.12
N GLY A 69 -12.54 -5.56 10.99
CA GLY A 69 -13.94 -5.21 11.24
C GLY A 69 -14.12 -4.40 12.52
N GLU A 70 -14.42 -5.07 13.63
CA GLU A 70 -14.57 -4.40 14.93
C GLU A 70 -13.22 -4.10 15.61
N ARG A 71 -12.12 -4.62 15.05
CA ARG A 71 -10.76 -4.47 15.55
C ARG A 71 -9.81 -4.17 14.41
N MET A 72 -8.66 -3.60 14.75
CA MET A 72 -7.52 -3.52 13.84
C MET A 72 -6.33 -4.26 14.44
N LEU A 73 -5.51 -4.85 13.60
CA LEU A 73 -4.22 -5.42 13.97
C LEU A 73 -3.14 -4.41 13.57
N ALA A 74 -2.17 -4.16 14.44
CA ALA A 74 -1.06 -3.26 14.17
C ALA A 74 0.26 -3.83 14.66
N ILE A 75 1.34 -3.50 13.95
CA ILE A 75 2.71 -3.80 14.38
C ILE A 75 3.54 -2.51 14.33
N PRO A 76 4.52 -2.35 15.23
CA PRO A 76 5.56 -1.36 15.05
C PRO A 76 6.58 -1.82 14.00
N ASP A 77 7.40 -0.87 13.54
CA ASP A 77 8.70 -1.10 12.91
C ASP A 77 9.65 -1.69 13.97
N GLY A 78 10.25 -2.85 13.67
CA GLY A 78 11.20 -3.50 14.56
C GLY A 78 10.60 -4.21 15.79
N GLY A 79 11.44 -4.40 16.81
CA GLY A 79 11.12 -5.07 18.08
C GLY A 79 11.96 -6.32 18.32
N ASP A 80 12.07 -6.74 19.60
CA ASP A 80 12.83 -7.93 20.03
C ASP A 80 11.94 -9.18 20.24
N GLN A 81 10.66 -9.05 19.89
CA GLN A 81 9.67 -10.11 19.94
C GLN A 81 8.54 -9.82 18.95
N VAL A 82 8.04 -10.86 18.27
CA VAL A 82 6.80 -10.77 17.50
C VAL A 82 5.65 -10.38 18.41
N SER A 83 5.07 -9.21 18.14
CA SER A 83 3.98 -8.60 18.88
C SER A 83 3.00 -7.93 17.93
N VAL A 84 1.76 -8.41 17.88
CA VAL A 84 0.66 -7.82 17.13
C VAL A 84 -0.32 -7.19 18.10
N ALA A 85 -0.39 -5.86 18.09
CA ALA A 85 -1.36 -5.12 18.89
C ALA A 85 -2.75 -5.25 18.28
N VAL A 86 -3.75 -5.49 19.13
CA VAL A 86 -5.16 -5.49 18.76
C VAL A 86 -5.78 -4.19 19.23
N LEU A 87 -6.21 -3.37 18.28
CA LEU A 87 -6.83 -2.07 18.53
C LEU A 87 -8.35 -2.17 18.48
N ASP A 88 -9.03 -1.46 19.38
CA ASP A 88 -10.47 -1.22 19.27
C ASP A 88 -10.81 -0.11 18.26
N GLY A 89 -12.11 0.18 18.10
CA GLY A 89 -12.57 1.25 17.20
C GLY A 89 -12.13 2.67 17.60
N GLY A 90 -11.60 2.85 18.81
CA GLY A 90 -11.00 4.08 19.32
C GLY A 90 -9.47 4.07 19.27
N CYS A 91 -8.85 3.13 18.55
CA CYS A 91 -7.39 2.97 18.45
C CYS A 91 -6.70 2.65 19.78
N GLN A 92 -7.44 2.16 20.79
CA GLN A 92 -6.84 1.73 22.05
C GLN A 92 -6.38 0.28 21.94
N VAL A 93 -5.18 -0.01 22.42
CA VAL A 93 -4.68 -1.39 22.52
C VAL A 93 -5.49 -2.12 23.59
N VAL A 94 -6.30 -3.09 23.15
CA VAL A 94 -7.14 -3.90 24.03
C VAL A 94 -6.60 -5.30 24.25
N ASP A 95 -5.68 -5.75 23.39
CA ASP A 95 -4.99 -7.03 23.49
C ASP A 95 -3.67 -6.98 22.71
N VAL A 96 -2.76 -7.93 22.97
CA VAL A 96 -1.52 -8.13 22.22
C VAL A 96 -1.28 -9.62 22.01
N THR A 97 -1.28 -10.04 20.75
CA THR A 97 -0.86 -11.40 20.38
C THR A 97 0.65 -11.45 20.25
N THR A 98 1.30 -12.38 20.94
CA THR A 98 2.76 -12.54 20.89
C THR A 98 3.17 -13.94 20.46
N ALA A 99 4.36 -14.05 19.89
CA ALA A 99 5.02 -15.33 19.64
C ALA A 99 6.46 -15.30 20.18
N PRO A 100 7.03 -16.45 20.59
CA PRO A 100 8.41 -16.52 21.08
C PRO A 100 9.41 -16.54 19.91
N LEU A 101 9.27 -15.61 18.99
CA LEU A 101 10.14 -15.38 17.84
C LEU A 101 10.69 -13.96 17.96
N ASP A 102 11.98 -13.80 17.70
CA ASP A 102 12.73 -12.54 17.71
C ASP A 102 12.91 -12.09 16.25
N PRO A 103 12.03 -11.22 15.72
CA PRO A 103 12.17 -10.71 14.36
C PRO A 103 13.28 -9.66 14.31
N TYR A 104 13.84 -9.41 13.13
CA TYR A 104 14.88 -8.39 13.00
C TYR A 104 14.28 -7.00 12.70
N ASP A 105 13.37 -6.92 11.73
CA ASP A 105 12.77 -5.67 11.21
C ASP A 105 11.39 -5.99 10.57
N PRO A 106 10.33 -6.20 11.37
CA PRO A 106 8.96 -6.28 10.85
C PRO A 106 8.50 -4.96 10.25
N GLU A 107 8.03 -5.01 9.00
CA GLU A 107 7.61 -3.80 8.27
C GLU A 107 6.13 -3.78 7.95
N ASP A 108 5.54 -4.94 7.65
CA ASP A 108 4.13 -4.99 7.26
C ASP A 108 3.46 -6.28 7.75
N LEU A 109 2.12 -6.28 7.76
CA LEU A 109 1.33 -7.46 8.03
C LEU A 109 0.13 -7.60 7.08
N GLY A 110 -0.26 -8.85 6.83
CA GLY A 110 -1.45 -9.21 6.08
C GLY A 110 -2.22 -10.33 6.77
N VAL A 111 -3.50 -10.50 6.41
CA VAL A 111 -4.32 -11.59 6.92
C VAL A 111 -4.77 -12.47 5.76
N GLY A 112 -4.42 -13.75 5.81
CA GLY A 112 -4.85 -14.75 4.84
C GLY A 112 -6.34 -15.08 4.94
N ALA A 113 -6.90 -15.67 3.90
CA ALA A 113 -8.32 -16.09 3.87
C ALA A 113 -8.67 -17.13 4.95
N ASP A 114 -7.67 -17.87 5.45
CA ASP A 114 -7.78 -18.83 6.55
C ASP A 114 -7.70 -18.17 7.95
N GLY A 115 -7.51 -16.85 8.02
CA GLY A 115 -7.34 -16.09 9.25
C GLY A 115 -5.91 -16.06 9.78
N THR A 116 -4.94 -16.65 9.09
CA THR A 116 -3.53 -16.55 9.47
C THR A 116 -3.04 -15.12 9.35
N VAL A 117 -2.46 -14.57 10.42
CA VAL A 117 -1.78 -13.27 10.40
C VAL A 117 -0.34 -13.50 9.95
N TRP A 118 0.05 -12.85 8.85
CA TRP A 118 1.38 -12.90 8.28
C TRP A 118 2.11 -11.60 8.57
N LEU A 119 3.30 -11.67 9.14
CA LEU A 119 4.20 -10.52 9.30
C LEU A 119 5.37 -10.66 8.33
N ALA A 120 5.77 -9.55 7.72
CA ALA A 120 6.95 -9.44 6.88
C ALA A 120 8.11 -8.85 7.69
N ASP A 121 9.03 -9.72 8.13
CA ASP A 121 10.32 -9.33 8.70
C ASP A 121 11.32 -9.16 7.54
N THR A 122 11.21 -8.01 6.88
CA THR A 122 11.80 -7.75 5.56
C THR A 122 12.61 -6.46 5.46
N GLY A 123 12.60 -5.62 6.49
CA GLY A 123 13.41 -4.40 6.54
C GLY A 123 14.91 -4.70 6.47
N ASP A 124 15.61 -3.94 5.63
CA ASP A 124 17.05 -4.06 5.41
C ASP A 124 17.60 -2.80 4.74
N ASN A 125 17.48 -1.63 5.37
CA ASN A 125 17.87 -0.36 4.73
C ASN A 125 19.35 -0.33 4.24
N ASN A 126 20.21 -1.20 4.78
CA ASN A 126 21.61 -1.33 4.38
C ASN A 126 21.87 -2.40 3.31
N ALA A 127 20.85 -3.15 2.90
CA ALA A 127 20.92 -4.27 1.94
C ALA A 127 22.01 -5.28 2.31
N THR A 128 21.99 -5.78 3.55
CA THR A 128 23.01 -6.69 4.09
C THR A 128 22.47 -8.04 4.56
N ARG A 129 21.16 -8.19 4.73
CA ARG A 129 20.53 -9.41 5.23
C ARG A 129 20.55 -10.49 4.15
N ALA A 130 21.25 -11.58 4.44
CA ALA A 130 21.29 -12.73 3.54
C ALA A 130 19.92 -13.43 3.37
N THR A 131 19.03 -13.27 4.36
CA THR A 131 17.65 -13.77 4.32
C THR A 131 16.71 -12.78 4.98
N VAL A 132 15.50 -12.68 4.44
CA VAL A 132 14.33 -12.07 5.10
C VAL A 132 13.39 -13.18 5.58
N ALA A 133 12.32 -12.83 6.29
CA ALA A 133 11.37 -13.83 6.79
C ALA A 133 9.91 -13.41 6.65
N LEU A 134 9.06 -14.43 6.48
CA LEU A 134 7.64 -14.34 6.75
C LEU A 134 7.33 -15.12 8.02
N ILE A 135 6.58 -14.50 8.92
CA ILE A 135 6.14 -15.10 10.18
C ILE A 135 4.63 -15.29 10.13
N ALA A 136 4.16 -16.49 10.44
CA ALA A 136 2.73 -16.81 10.44
C ALA A 136 2.23 -17.09 11.85
N LEU A 137 1.17 -16.38 12.27
CA LEU A 137 0.41 -16.60 13.49
C LEU A 137 -0.96 -17.14 13.10
N ARG A 138 -1.23 -18.42 13.39
CA ARG A 138 -2.47 -19.09 13.00
C ARG A 138 -3.56 -18.92 14.06
N PRO A 139 -4.85 -18.95 13.67
CA PRO A 139 -5.96 -18.85 14.63
C PRO A 139 -6.00 -19.94 15.71
N ASP A 140 -5.38 -21.09 15.46
CA ASP A 140 -5.26 -22.19 16.44
C ASP A 140 -4.10 -22.01 17.43
N GLY A 141 -3.41 -20.87 17.37
CA GLY A 141 -2.22 -20.56 18.18
C GLY A 141 -0.91 -21.09 17.60
N GLY A 142 -0.94 -21.77 16.45
CA GLY A 142 0.26 -22.27 15.79
C GLY A 142 1.12 -21.15 15.18
N THR A 143 2.42 -21.18 15.40
CA THR A 143 3.38 -20.21 14.84
C THR A 143 4.32 -20.89 13.85
N ALA A 144 4.70 -20.22 12.76
CA ALA A 144 5.72 -20.71 11.83
C ALA A 144 6.63 -19.56 11.35
N LEU A 145 7.87 -19.90 11.01
CA LEU A 145 8.89 -18.98 10.50
C LEU A 145 9.42 -19.49 9.17
N TYR A 146 9.28 -18.69 8.12
CA TYR A 146 9.72 -19.04 6.78
C TYR A 146 10.82 -18.09 6.33
N ARG A 147 12.04 -18.60 6.10
CA ARG A 147 13.14 -17.77 5.59
C ARG A 147 13.12 -17.72 4.08
N LEU A 148 13.50 -16.57 3.55
CA LEU A 148 13.46 -16.26 2.13
C LEU A 148 14.78 -15.64 1.66
N THR A 149 15.20 -15.95 0.44
CA THR A 149 16.37 -15.32 -0.20
C THR A 149 15.98 -14.69 -1.52
N TYR A 150 16.31 -13.42 -1.72
CA TYR A 150 16.21 -12.77 -3.02
C TYR A 150 17.17 -13.40 -4.05
N PRO A 151 16.78 -13.48 -5.34
CA PRO A 151 17.60 -14.10 -6.38
C PRO A 151 18.79 -13.24 -6.84
N ASP A 152 18.78 -11.94 -6.54
CA ASP A 152 19.64 -10.91 -7.11
C ASP A 152 20.39 -10.05 -6.07
N GLY A 153 20.21 -10.34 -4.78
CA GLY A 153 20.91 -9.70 -3.68
C GLY A 153 19.94 -9.24 -2.58
N PRO A 154 20.43 -8.81 -1.41
CA PRO A 154 19.56 -8.27 -0.38
C PRO A 154 18.79 -7.03 -0.84
N HIS A 155 17.53 -6.92 -0.45
CA HIS A 155 16.67 -5.75 -0.67
C HIS A 155 15.98 -5.34 0.62
N ASP A 156 15.77 -4.04 0.76
CA ASP A 156 14.85 -3.43 1.71
C ASP A 156 13.42 -3.55 1.18
N ALA A 157 12.52 -4.17 1.94
CA ALA A 157 11.13 -4.35 1.51
C ALA A 157 10.13 -4.10 2.63
N GLU A 158 9.08 -3.37 2.28
CA GLU A 158 8.22 -2.67 3.25
C GLU A 158 6.74 -3.00 3.07
N ALA A 159 6.41 -3.86 2.11
CA ALA A 159 5.02 -4.13 1.78
C ALA A 159 4.78 -5.61 1.55
N LEU A 160 3.72 -6.10 2.20
CA LEU A 160 3.25 -7.47 2.09
C LEU A 160 1.86 -7.49 1.44
N LEU A 161 1.71 -8.28 0.39
CA LEU A 161 0.41 -8.61 -0.19
C LEU A 161 0.15 -10.11 -0.03
N VAL A 162 -0.86 -10.49 0.74
CA VAL A 162 -1.29 -11.89 0.84
C VAL A 162 -2.47 -12.11 -0.09
N ALA A 163 -2.22 -12.77 -1.23
CA ALA A 163 -3.24 -13.01 -2.24
C ALA A 163 -4.33 -13.99 -1.74
N PRO A 164 -5.53 -14.03 -2.36
CA PRO A 164 -6.63 -14.89 -1.92
C PRO A 164 -6.32 -16.39 -1.86
N ASP A 165 -5.38 -16.87 -2.66
CA ASP A 165 -4.89 -18.26 -2.62
C ASP A 165 -3.86 -18.53 -1.51
N GLY A 166 -3.52 -17.51 -0.72
CA GLY A 166 -2.53 -17.56 0.35
C GLY A 166 -1.10 -17.27 -0.10
N THR A 167 -0.86 -16.99 -1.38
CA THR A 167 0.49 -16.64 -1.86
C THR A 167 0.93 -15.28 -1.33
N PRO A 168 2.06 -15.18 -0.60
CA PRO A 168 2.60 -13.91 -0.19
C PRO A 168 3.43 -13.28 -1.32
N TYR A 169 3.30 -11.97 -1.47
CA TYR A 169 4.13 -11.14 -2.34
C TYR A 169 4.79 -10.05 -1.51
N ILE A 170 6.09 -9.85 -1.73
CA ILE A 170 6.93 -8.85 -1.04
C ILE A 170 7.30 -7.78 -2.05
N VAL A 171 7.12 -6.50 -1.69
CA VAL A 171 7.42 -5.37 -2.58
C VAL A 171 8.51 -4.48 -1.98
N THR A 172 9.56 -4.21 -2.76
CA THR A 172 10.74 -3.49 -2.26
C THR A 172 10.55 -1.97 -2.20
N LYS A 173 11.28 -1.33 -1.28
CA LYS A 173 11.40 0.13 -1.18
C LYS A 173 12.62 0.61 -1.93
N GLU A 174 12.41 1.01 -3.17
CA GLU A 174 13.51 1.43 -4.04
C GLU A 174 13.63 2.95 -4.06
N VAL A 175 14.76 3.45 -3.57
CA VAL A 175 15.08 4.89 -3.61
C VAL A 175 15.22 5.39 -5.05
N LEU A 176 15.68 4.53 -5.95
CA LEU A 176 15.90 4.82 -7.35
C LEU A 176 15.35 3.68 -8.21
N GLY A 177 14.42 4.01 -9.11
CA GLY A 177 13.89 3.05 -10.08
C GLY A 177 12.51 2.52 -9.70
N ALA A 178 12.22 1.32 -10.16
CA ALA A 178 10.94 0.65 -9.93
C ALA A 178 11.08 -0.31 -8.75
N SER A 179 10.07 -0.35 -7.88
CA SER A 179 9.98 -1.36 -6.82
C SER A 179 9.81 -2.74 -7.43
N HIS A 180 10.57 -3.71 -6.94
CA HIS A 180 10.49 -5.11 -7.37
C HIS A 180 9.41 -5.85 -6.59
N VAL A 181 8.77 -6.82 -7.23
CA VAL A 181 7.73 -7.67 -6.66
C VAL A 181 8.21 -9.10 -6.64
N TYR A 182 8.28 -9.69 -5.45
CA TYR A 182 8.79 -11.04 -5.25
C TYR A 182 7.71 -11.96 -4.69
N ARG A 183 7.82 -13.25 -5.00
CA ARG A 183 7.07 -14.32 -4.32
C ARG A 183 7.93 -15.55 -4.09
N PRO A 184 7.58 -16.46 -3.16
CA PRO A 184 8.27 -17.73 -3.01
C PRO A 184 8.29 -18.54 -4.32
N ALA A 185 9.46 -19.04 -4.73
CA ALA A 185 9.63 -19.85 -5.94
C ALA A 185 9.20 -21.32 -5.75
N ALA A 186 8.96 -21.72 -4.50
CA ALA A 186 8.49 -23.04 -4.10
C ALA A 186 7.58 -22.90 -2.86
N PRO A 187 6.84 -23.96 -2.45
CA PRO A 187 6.09 -23.93 -1.21
C PRO A 187 6.97 -23.56 -0.01
N LEU A 188 6.43 -22.74 0.89
CA LEU A 188 7.11 -22.34 2.12
C LEU A 188 7.42 -23.56 2.99
N VAL A 189 8.59 -23.54 3.65
CA VAL A 189 9.06 -24.62 4.53
C VAL A 189 9.35 -24.02 5.90
N ASP A 190 8.61 -24.45 6.92
CA ASP A 190 8.79 -23.96 8.29
C ASP A 190 10.20 -24.30 8.81
N GLY A 191 10.89 -23.28 9.33
CA GLY A 191 12.30 -23.35 9.73
C GLY A 191 13.30 -23.49 8.57
N GLY A 192 12.82 -23.61 7.33
CA GLY A 192 13.63 -23.72 6.11
C GLY A 192 13.80 -22.39 5.38
N THR A 193 14.65 -22.41 4.35
CA THR A 193 14.88 -21.27 3.45
C THR A 193 14.39 -21.59 2.05
N VAL A 194 13.58 -20.70 1.47
CA VAL A 194 13.04 -20.81 0.11
C VAL A 194 13.50 -19.61 -0.72
N ALA A 195 13.95 -19.85 -1.94
CA ALA A 195 14.29 -18.74 -2.85
C ALA A 195 13.04 -17.98 -3.29
N LEU A 196 13.16 -16.67 -3.40
CA LEU A 196 12.18 -15.82 -4.05
C LEU A 196 12.39 -15.84 -5.57
N ALA A 197 11.32 -15.56 -6.30
CA ALA A 197 11.35 -15.22 -7.72
C ALA A 197 10.87 -13.78 -7.90
N ASP A 198 11.62 -12.98 -8.65
CA ASP A 198 11.14 -11.70 -9.17
C ASP A 198 10.03 -11.97 -10.20
N VAL A 199 8.86 -11.38 -9.98
CA VAL A 199 7.68 -11.56 -10.82
C VAL A 199 7.22 -10.28 -11.49
N GLY A 200 7.94 -9.17 -11.32
CA GLY A 200 7.64 -7.90 -11.97
C GLY A 200 8.08 -6.70 -11.15
N THR A 201 7.81 -5.52 -11.70
CA THR A 201 8.14 -4.25 -11.05
C THR A 201 6.94 -3.30 -11.11
N VAL A 202 6.89 -2.36 -10.17
CA VAL A 202 5.91 -1.27 -10.11
C VAL A 202 6.66 0.05 -10.05
N THR A 203 6.22 1.02 -10.86
CA THR A 203 6.86 2.34 -10.94
C THR A 203 5.88 3.42 -10.50
N PHE A 204 6.38 4.35 -9.70
CA PHE A 204 5.62 5.51 -9.24
C PHE A 204 6.16 6.79 -9.90
N THR A 205 5.35 7.85 -9.88
CA THR A 205 5.71 9.14 -10.48
C THR A 205 5.60 10.24 -9.46
N LEU A 206 6.36 11.32 -9.65
CA LEU A 206 6.28 12.48 -8.77
C LEU A 206 4.92 13.15 -8.91
N THR A 207 4.12 13.10 -7.86
CA THR A 207 2.74 13.57 -7.79
C THR A 207 2.63 15.03 -7.34
N GLY A 208 3.62 15.50 -6.56
CA GLY A 208 3.55 16.78 -5.85
C GLY A 208 2.79 16.71 -4.53
N THR A 209 2.28 15.54 -4.12
CA THR A 209 1.65 15.35 -2.81
C THR A 209 2.71 15.58 -1.71
N PRO A 210 2.44 16.45 -0.71
CA PRO A 210 3.37 16.72 0.37
C PRO A 210 3.38 15.60 1.40
N GLY A 211 4.43 15.56 2.22
CA GLY A 211 4.58 14.64 3.35
C GLY A 211 5.82 13.76 3.26
N GLY A 212 5.97 12.90 4.27
CA GLY A 212 7.06 11.94 4.38
C GLY A 212 8.42 12.56 4.78
N PRO A 213 9.33 11.74 5.32
CA PRO A 213 10.56 12.23 5.94
C PRO A 213 11.63 12.64 4.92
N VAL A 214 11.48 12.26 3.66
CA VAL A 214 12.53 12.35 2.62
C VAL A 214 12.17 13.27 1.45
N GLY A 215 11.22 14.18 1.67
CA GLY A 215 10.80 15.17 0.67
C GLY A 215 10.24 14.51 -0.60
N ARG A 216 10.59 15.01 -1.78
CA ARG A 216 10.02 14.54 -3.07
C ARG A 216 10.27 13.05 -3.35
N ALA A 217 11.33 12.47 -2.80
CA ALA A 217 11.59 11.04 -2.96
C ALA A 217 10.47 10.20 -2.33
N GLY A 218 9.84 10.67 -1.24
CA GLY A 218 8.82 9.92 -0.52
C GLY A 218 7.59 9.57 -1.37
N GLN A 219 7.33 10.34 -2.44
CA GLN A 219 6.28 10.07 -3.43
C GLN A 219 6.52 8.77 -4.22
N LEU A 220 7.74 8.23 -4.19
CA LEU A 220 8.16 7.08 -5.00
C LEU A 220 8.41 5.81 -4.18
N LEU A 221 8.55 5.94 -2.86
CA LEU A 221 9.02 4.84 -2.00
C LEU A 221 7.81 4.09 -1.46
N VAL A 222 7.70 2.80 -1.77
CA VAL A 222 6.69 1.92 -1.16
C VAL A 222 6.97 1.78 0.33
N THR A 223 5.91 1.87 1.15
CA THR A 223 6.01 1.76 2.61
C THR A 223 4.96 0.84 3.23
N GLY A 224 4.04 0.28 2.43
CA GLY A 224 3.04 -0.65 2.92
C GLY A 224 2.15 -1.21 1.80
N GLY A 225 1.57 -2.39 2.03
CA GLY A 225 0.69 -3.08 1.10
C GLY A 225 -0.58 -3.60 1.77
N ALA A 226 -1.65 -3.71 0.99
CA ALA A 226 -2.88 -4.35 1.46
C ALA A 226 -3.59 -5.12 0.36
N VAL A 227 -4.24 -6.22 0.73
CA VAL A 227 -5.22 -6.92 -0.10
C VAL A 227 -6.59 -6.77 0.57
N ALA A 228 -7.60 -6.35 -0.20
CA ALA A 228 -8.96 -6.24 0.32
C ALA A 228 -9.47 -7.60 0.78
N ARG A 229 -10.27 -7.64 1.85
CA ARG A 229 -10.75 -8.89 2.46
C ARG A 229 -11.54 -9.79 1.51
N ASP A 230 -12.23 -9.19 0.54
CA ASP A 230 -12.97 -9.91 -0.52
C ASP A 230 -12.07 -10.40 -1.66
N GLY A 231 -10.77 -10.10 -1.62
CA GLY A 231 -9.78 -10.45 -2.63
C GLY A 231 -9.94 -9.67 -3.93
N SER A 232 -10.75 -8.60 -3.96
CA SER A 232 -11.10 -7.92 -5.21
C SER A 232 -10.13 -6.82 -5.61
N ARG A 233 -9.27 -6.37 -4.69
CA ARG A 233 -8.38 -5.22 -4.85
C ARG A 233 -7.09 -5.39 -4.07
N ILE A 234 -6.04 -4.75 -4.57
CA ILE A 234 -4.79 -4.54 -3.86
C ILE A 234 -4.49 -3.05 -3.77
N ALA A 235 -3.79 -2.65 -2.73
CA ALA A 235 -3.24 -1.33 -2.57
C ALA A 235 -1.75 -1.41 -2.27
N LEU A 236 -0.98 -0.52 -2.86
CA LEU A 236 0.35 -0.16 -2.38
C LEU A 236 0.30 1.30 -1.97
N ARG A 237 0.98 1.63 -0.89
CA ARG A 237 1.19 3.03 -0.53
C ARG A 237 2.65 3.41 -0.61
N THR A 238 2.85 4.67 -0.92
CA THR A 238 4.09 5.38 -0.66
C THR A 238 3.94 6.23 0.60
N TYR A 239 4.97 7.02 0.94
CA TYR A 239 4.85 7.95 2.06
C TYR A 239 3.69 8.94 1.88
N THR A 240 3.32 9.31 0.64
CA THR A 240 2.38 10.42 0.38
C THR A 240 1.17 10.05 -0.49
N ASP A 241 1.20 8.93 -1.19
CA ASP A 241 0.12 8.53 -2.10
C ASP A 241 -0.23 7.04 -1.88
N ALA A 242 -1.48 6.66 -2.16
CA ALA A 242 -1.89 5.27 -2.29
C ALA A 242 -2.31 4.97 -3.73
N TYR A 243 -2.05 3.74 -4.16
CA TYR A 243 -2.34 3.26 -5.50
C TYR A 243 -3.15 1.99 -5.36
N VAL A 244 -4.34 1.98 -5.95
CA VAL A 244 -5.30 0.87 -5.82
C VAL A 244 -5.55 0.24 -7.17
N TRP A 245 -5.40 -1.09 -7.24
CA TRP A 245 -5.67 -1.89 -8.43
C TRP A 245 -6.81 -2.87 -8.16
N PRO A 246 -7.65 -3.18 -9.16
CA PRO A 246 -8.49 -4.37 -9.12
C PRO A 246 -7.62 -5.63 -9.13
N LEU A 247 -8.00 -6.63 -8.34
CA LEU A 247 -7.39 -7.95 -8.32
C LEU A 247 -8.40 -8.98 -8.85
N ALA A 248 -7.99 -9.74 -9.86
CA ALA A 248 -8.78 -10.84 -10.39
C ALA A 248 -8.16 -12.17 -9.94
N GLY A 249 -8.87 -12.89 -9.06
CA GLY A 249 -8.34 -14.12 -8.47
C GLY A 249 -7.14 -13.84 -7.57
N SER A 250 -5.95 -14.30 -7.95
CA SER A 250 -4.72 -14.14 -7.16
C SER A 250 -3.53 -13.68 -8.00
N ASP A 251 -3.78 -13.13 -9.20
CA ASP A 251 -2.73 -12.66 -10.10
C ASP A 251 -2.28 -11.23 -9.75
N VAL A 252 -1.51 -11.11 -8.66
CA VAL A 252 -0.92 -9.85 -8.20
C VAL A 252 -0.01 -9.21 -9.26
N PRO A 253 0.88 -9.93 -9.97
CA PRO A 253 1.70 -9.33 -11.02
C PRO A 253 0.87 -8.71 -12.16
N ALA A 254 -0.20 -9.38 -12.61
CA ALA A 254 -1.07 -8.82 -13.64
C ALA A 254 -1.83 -7.58 -13.15
N ALA A 255 -2.26 -7.57 -11.89
CA ALA A 255 -2.91 -6.39 -11.29
C ALA A 255 -1.94 -5.20 -11.25
N LEU A 256 -0.73 -5.38 -10.73
CA LEU A 256 0.28 -4.32 -10.61
C LEU A 256 0.82 -3.81 -11.95
N ALA A 257 0.74 -4.61 -13.02
CA ALA A 257 1.05 -4.19 -14.38
C ALA A 257 -0.05 -3.30 -15.01
N GLY A 258 -1.23 -3.24 -14.40
CA GLY A 258 -2.35 -2.39 -14.82
C GLY A 258 -2.23 -0.94 -14.34
N GLU A 259 -3.16 -0.10 -14.79
CA GLU A 259 -3.25 1.29 -14.33
C GLU A 259 -3.92 1.37 -12.95
N PRO A 260 -3.28 1.96 -11.93
CA PRO A 260 -3.90 2.16 -10.63
C PRO A 260 -4.89 3.34 -10.64
N VAL A 261 -5.82 3.31 -9.67
CA VAL A 261 -6.40 4.54 -9.15
C VAL A 261 -5.47 5.09 -8.08
N ARG A 262 -4.90 6.27 -8.34
CA ARG A 262 -4.09 7.00 -7.38
C ARG A 262 -4.95 7.86 -6.47
N VAL A 263 -4.69 7.78 -5.16
CA VAL A 263 -5.31 8.59 -4.12
C VAL A 263 -4.21 9.34 -3.35
N ALA A 264 -4.30 10.66 -3.31
CA ALA A 264 -3.39 11.46 -2.49
C ALA A 264 -3.73 11.24 -1.01
N LEU A 265 -2.71 10.97 -0.18
CA LEU A 265 -2.91 10.74 1.25
C LEU A 265 -2.83 12.06 2.05
N PRO A 266 -3.44 12.12 3.24
CA PRO A 266 -3.20 13.20 4.19
C PRO A 266 -1.71 13.37 4.50
N ASP A 267 -1.31 14.60 4.77
CA ASP A 267 0.06 14.91 5.19
C ASP A 267 0.38 14.20 6.52
N ALA A 268 1.47 13.44 6.54
CA ALA A 268 1.96 12.71 7.70
C ALA A 268 3.50 12.84 7.76
N PRO A 269 4.10 12.99 8.95
CA PRO A 269 5.56 13.04 9.10
C PRO A 269 6.24 11.83 8.47
N GLN A 270 5.71 10.63 8.75
CA GLN A 270 6.18 9.36 8.21
C GLN A 270 5.01 8.38 8.15
N GLY A 271 4.44 8.22 6.96
CA GLY A 271 3.31 7.32 6.75
C GLY A 271 3.74 5.99 6.16
N GLU A 272 3.33 4.89 6.79
CA GLU A 272 3.79 3.54 6.44
C GLU A 272 2.65 2.53 6.29
N ALA A 273 1.72 2.46 7.22
CA ALA A 273 0.66 1.47 7.17
C ALA A 273 -0.49 1.80 6.22
N VAL A 274 -1.02 0.80 5.52
CA VAL A 274 -2.27 0.86 4.75
C VAL A 274 -3.10 -0.39 4.96
N SER A 275 -4.41 -0.23 5.08
CA SER A 275 -5.37 -1.32 5.05
C SER A 275 -6.59 -0.93 4.24
N PHE A 276 -7.34 -1.90 3.72
CA PHE A 276 -8.71 -1.65 3.31
C PHE A 276 -9.62 -1.67 4.54
N THR A 277 -10.67 -0.87 4.55
CA THR A 277 -11.77 -1.06 5.51
C THR A 277 -12.37 -2.46 5.33
N ALA A 278 -13.01 -3.00 6.36
CA ALA A 278 -13.55 -4.36 6.33
C ALA A 278 -14.58 -4.63 5.20
N ASP A 279 -15.26 -3.59 4.70
CA ASP A 279 -16.16 -3.63 3.55
C ASP A 279 -15.46 -3.35 2.20
N GLY A 280 -14.16 -3.06 2.24
CA GLY A 280 -13.31 -2.67 1.12
C GLY A 280 -13.59 -1.27 0.57
N GLY A 281 -14.57 -0.51 1.08
CA GLY A 281 -15.02 0.74 0.46
C GLY A 281 -13.99 1.88 0.51
N ALA A 282 -13.09 1.84 1.48
CA ALA A 282 -12.08 2.87 1.72
C ALA A 282 -10.74 2.25 2.15
N LEU A 283 -9.72 3.10 2.27
CA LEU A 283 -8.47 2.76 2.95
C LEU A 283 -8.48 3.31 4.37
N LEU A 284 -7.78 2.62 5.27
CA LEU A 284 -7.25 3.17 6.50
C LEU A 284 -5.74 3.35 6.32
N VAL A 285 -5.22 4.51 6.69
CA VAL A 285 -3.78 4.78 6.67
C VAL A 285 -3.32 5.28 8.03
N ALA A 286 -2.10 4.89 8.41
CA ALA A 286 -1.44 5.29 9.64
C ALA A 286 0.07 5.40 9.42
N GLY A 287 0.83 5.70 10.46
CA GLY A 287 2.28 5.82 10.40
C GLY A 287 2.87 6.20 11.75
N GLU A 288 4.12 6.60 11.74
CA GLU A 288 4.87 6.94 12.95
C GLU A 288 4.42 8.26 13.60
N GLY A 289 4.76 8.36 14.89
CA GLY A 289 4.53 9.52 15.73
C GLY A 289 3.31 9.37 16.62
N LEU A 290 3.38 9.98 17.81
CA LEU A 290 2.29 9.96 18.79
C LEU A 290 1.88 11.39 19.23
N PRO A 291 0.58 11.66 19.39
CA PRO A 291 -0.54 10.80 18.95
C PRO A 291 -0.55 10.64 17.42
N GLY A 292 -0.79 9.41 16.96
CA GLY A 292 -0.77 9.04 15.53
C GLY A 292 -2.19 8.86 14.99
N ASP A 293 -2.52 9.52 13.89
CA ASP A 293 -3.85 9.42 13.29
C ASP A 293 -4.01 8.11 12.50
N VAL A 294 -5.09 7.36 12.77
CA VAL A 294 -5.63 6.39 11.81
C VAL A 294 -6.67 7.12 10.98
N THR A 295 -6.38 7.34 9.70
CA THR A 295 -7.22 8.15 8.81
C THR A 295 -7.97 7.27 7.82
N LEU A 296 -9.28 7.48 7.73
CA LEU A 296 -10.11 6.89 6.67
C LEU A 296 -9.98 7.73 5.40
N VAL A 297 -9.64 7.08 4.29
CA VAL A 297 -9.42 7.68 2.98
C VAL A 297 -10.35 7.01 1.96
N PRO A 298 -11.39 7.70 1.46
CA PRO A 298 -12.30 7.12 0.47
C PRO A 298 -11.59 6.73 -0.83
N VAL A 299 -11.92 5.57 -1.38
CA VAL A 299 -11.43 5.12 -2.68
C VAL A 299 -12.54 5.34 -3.72
N PRO A 300 -12.25 5.94 -4.89
CA PRO A 300 -13.23 6.07 -5.96
C PRO A 300 -13.87 4.74 -6.36
N ALA A 301 -15.20 4.74 -6.55
CA ALA A 301 -15.98 3.53 -6.84
C ALA A 301 -15.62 2.87 -8.19
N GLU A 302 -15.00 3.61 -9.12
CA GLU A 302 -14.59 3.12 -10.44
C GLU A 302 -13.52 2.00 -10.37
N THR A 303 -12.92 1.75 -9.20
CA THR A 303 -11.95 0.67 -8.96
C THR A 303 -12.60 -0.69 -8.64
N ALA A 304 -13.93 -0.76 -8.51
CA ALA A 304 -14.62 -2.01 -8.20
C ALA A 304 -14.67 -2.93 -9.44
N ALA A 305 -14.03 -4.10 -9.35
CA ALA A 305 -14.28 -5.18 -10.30
C ALA A 305 -15.77 -5.57 -10.26
N PRO A 306 -16.39 -5.98 -11.39
CA PRO A 306 -17.80 -6.35 -11.41
C PRO A 306 -18.08 -7.48 -10.39
N ALA A 307 -18.95 -7.19 -9.42
CA ALA A 307 -19.22 -8.06 -8.29
C ALA A 307 -19.80 -9.43 -8.73
N THR A 308 -19.21 -10.51 -8.21
CA THR A 308 -19.86 -11.83 -8.15
C THR A 308 -20.52 -11.97 -6.77
N PRO A 309 -21.73 -12.55 -6.64
CA PRO A 309 -22.45 -12.56 -5.36
C PRO A 309 -21.72 -13.38 -4.29
N ALA A 310 -21.52 -12.78 -3.11
CA ALA A 310 -20.82 -13.39 -1.98
C ALA A 310 -21.67 -14.44 -1.25
N SER A 311 -21.03 -15.54 -0.83
CA SER A 311 -21.57 -16.55 0.08
C SER A 311 -21.07 -16.28 1.50
N THR A 312 -22.00 -16.18 2.46
CA THR A 312 -21.74 -15.88 3.87
C THR A 312 -20.99 -17.02 4.56
N ALA A 313 -19.81 -16.75 5.11
CA ALA A 313 -19.14 -17.62 6.08
C ALA A 313 -18.76 -16.80 7.32
N ALA A 314 -19.11 -17.33 8.49
CA ALA A 314 -18.93 -16.72 9.80
C ALA A 314 -17.44 -16.72 10.22
N GLY A 315 -16.98 -15.60 10.80
CA GLY A 315 -15.62 -15.46 11.32
C GLY A 315 -15.46 -16.06 12.72
N PRO A 316 -14.28 -16.61 13.06
CA PRO A 316 -14.00 -17.09 14.41
C PRO A 316 -13.60 -15.92 15.32
N SER A 317 -14.44 -15.63 16.32
CA SER A 317 -14.08 -14.85 17.50
C SER A 317 -13.52 -15.80 18.56
N GLY A 318 -12.24 -15.66 18.91
CA GLY A 318 -11.64 -16.50 19.94
C GLY A 318 -10.20 -16.15 20.22
N LEU A 319 -9.95 -14.98 20.82
CA LEU A 319 -8.63 -14.64 21.38
C LEU A 319 -8.71 -13.76 22.64
N LEU A 320 -9.90 -13.55 23.24
CA LEU A 320 -10.05 -12.68 24.40
C LEU A 320 -10.30 -13.48 25.69
N ASP A 321 -9.26 -14.04 26.32
CA ASP A 321 -9.26 -14.21 27.78
C ASP A 321 -7.87 -14.50 28.37
N GLY A 322 -7.41 -13.66 29.31
CA GLY A 322 -6.23 -13.91 30.15
C GLY A 322 -5.51 -12.67 30.70
N GLY A 323 -6.00 -12.08 31.80
CA GLY A 323 -5.29 -11.07 32.64
C GLY A 323 -4.24 -11.69 33.58
N ASP A 324 -3.61 -11.04 34.57
CA ASP A 324 -3.48 -9.67 35.13
C ASP A 324 -2.27 -9.72 36.13
N ASP A 325 -1.91 -8.59 36.75
CA ASP A 325 -0.98 -8.30 37.87
C ASP A 325 0.47 -7.96 37.47
N GLY A 326 1.11 -6.84 37.83
CA GLY A 326 0.81 -5.69 38.71
C GLY A 326 2.14 -4.95 39.03
N THR A 327 2.17 -3.62 38.92
CA THR A 327 3.34 -2.70 39.05
C THR A 327 3.32 -1.95 40.42
N PRO A 328 4.06 -0.84 40.77
CA PRO A 328 5.14 -0.01 40.13
C PRO A 328 6.19 0.51 41.21
N PRO A 329 6.83 1.74 41.23
CA PRO A 329 7.09 2.81 40.22
C PRO A 329 8.50 3.54 40.26
N LEU A 330 8.66 4.49 39.30
CA LEU A 330 9.48 5.74 39.26
C LEU A 330 10.95 5.67 38.75
N ALA A 331 11.49 6.59 37.92
CA ALA A 331 10.97 7.77 37.19
C ALA A 331 12.00 8.24 36.13
N ALA A 332 11.50 8.92 35.08
CA ALA A 332 12.04 10.02 34.25
C ALA A 332 13.56 10.09 33.97
N GLY A 333 14.08 10.21 32.76
CA GLY A 333 13.62 10.97 31.60
C GLY A 333 14.82 11.78 31.06
N LEU A 334 15.01 11.78 29.74
CA LEU A 334 15.96 12.58 28.93
C LEU A 334 17.41 12.06 28.80
N LEU A 335 17.70 11.42 27.66
CA LEU A 335 18.95 11.56 26.88
C LEU A 335 18.76 11.00 25.45
N ALA A 336 17.65 11.37 24.82
CA ALA A 336 17.47 11.25 23.38
C ALA A 336 18.49 12.18 22.67
N ALA A 337 19.00 11.74 21.52
CA ALA A 337 19.87 12.48 20.58
C ALA A 337 21.41 12.47 20.79
N ALA A 338 21.99 11.59 21.63
CA ALA A 338 23.46 11.50 21.80
C ALA A 338 24.14 10.21 21.27
N VAL A 339 23.41 9.12 20.97
CA VAL A 339 24.07 7.82 20.72
C VAL A 339 24.05 7.40 19.24
N ALA A 340 23.02 7.79 18.49
CA ALA A 340 22.73 7.27 17.15
C ALA A 340 23.74 7.63 16.04
N THR A 341 24.64 8.60 16.21
CA THR A 341 25.52 9.05 15.10
C THR A 341 27.01 9.06 15.42
N LEU A 342 27.44 8.96 16.68
CA LEU A 342 28.85 9.16 17.06
C LEU A 342 29.66 7.87 17.28
N LEU A 343 29.04 6.77 17.74
CA LEU A 343 29.77 5.53 18.07
C LEU A 343 30.00 4.61 16.87
N VAL A 344 29.05 4.58 15.92
CA VAL A 344 29.13 3.76 14.70
C VAL A 344 30.26 4.22 13.76
N TRP A 345 30.62 5.51 13.77
CA TRP A 345 31.59 6.07 12.83
C TRP A 345 33.06 6.06 13.32
N LEU A 346 33.31 6.22 14.63
CA LEU A 346 34.68 6.41 15.17
C LEU A 346 35.44 5.11 15.46
N ALA A 347 34.77 4.04 15.91
CA ALA A 347 35.43 2.78 16.25
C ALA A 347 35.91 1.98 15.01
N GLY A 348 35.24 2.16 13.86
CA GLY A 348 35.59 1.49 12.60
C GLY A 348 36.92 1.92 11.98
N ARG A 349 37.45 3.11 12.32
CA ARG A 349 38.66 3.66 11.64
C ARG A 349 39.99 3.43 12.37
N LEU A 350 40.01 3.25 13.69
CA LEU A 350 41.29 3.18 14.42
C LEU A 350 41.88 1.77 14.60
N ARG A 351 41.09 0.70 14.46
CA ARG A 351 41.59 -0.69 14.64
C ARG A 351 42.40 -1.24 13.46
N TRP A 352 42.43 -0.55 12.32
CA TRP A 352 43.17 -0.99 11.13
C TRP A 352 44.59 -0.41 11.01
N ARG A 353 45.01 0.46 11.94
CA ARG A 353 46.32 1.12 11.83
C ARG A 353 47.02 1.21 13.18
N ARG A 354 47.99 0.30 13.35
CA ARG A 354 49.27 0.46 14.06
C ARG A 354 49.40 -0.35 15.35
N SER A 355 50.04 -1.50 15.20
CA SER A 355 50.83 -2.21 16.21
C SER A 355 51.89 -1.28 16.84
N PRO A 356 52.28 -1.50 18.11
CA PRO A 356 53.35 -0.73 18.75
C PRO A 356 54.69 -1.49 18.69
N ASP A 357 55.78 -0.77 18.41
CA ASP A 357 57.11 -1.15 18.90
C ASP A 357 57.79 0.05 19.58
N GLN A 358 58.41 -0.30 20.70
CA GLN A 358 59.07 0.41 21.80
C GLN A 358 60.27 1.35 21.43
N PRO A 359 61.00 1.99 22.39
CA PRO A 359 60.61 2.73 23.60
C PRO A 359 61.52 4.02 23.77
N PRO A 360 61.99 4.51 24.94
CA PRO A 360 62.05 5.96 25.21
C PRO A 360 63.47 6.53 25.43
N ALA A 361 63.50 7.82 25.80
CA ALA A 361 64.59 8.60 26.39
C ALA A 361 65.58 9.26 25.42
N ALA A 362 65.55 10.61 25.33
CA ALA A 362 66.28 11.56 26.19
C ALA A 362 65.98 12.98 25.69
#